data_AF-A0A3N1A395-F1
#
_entry.id   AF-A0A3N1A395-F1
#
_cell.length_a   1.000
_cell.length_b   1.000
_cell.length_c   1.000
_cell.angle_alpha   90.00
_cell.angle_beta   90.00
_cell.angle_gamma   90.00
#
_symmetry.space_group_name_H-M   'P 1'
#
loop_
_entity.id
_entity.type
_entity.pdbx_description
1 polymer ?
#
loop_
_entity_poly.entity_id
_entity_poly.type
_entity_poly.pdbx_seq_one_letter_code
_entity_poly.pdbx_strand_id
1 'polypeptide(L)'
;MQKPSIGRIVHYVSYGTPGGEYPSVCRAAVITAVDDYQEPVLSDDGNHIGHVSLAVLNPEGMFFNRAVGQSESEHRGGTWHWPERV
;
A
#
# COMPACT_ATOMS: atom_id res chain seq x y z
N MET A 1 -12.34 -11.19 2.32
CA MET A 1 -11.10 -10.43 2.08
C MET A 1 -10.63 -10.68 0.66
N GLN A 2 -10.16 -9.66 -0.06
CA GLN A 2 -9.71 -9.80 -1.45
C GLN A 2 -8.23 -10.17 -1.50
N LYS A 3 -7.87 -11.21 -2.25
CA LYS A 3 -6.47 -11.64 -2.43
C LYS A 3 -5.72 -10.65 -3.33
N PRO A 4 -4.55 -10.13 -2.93
CA PRO A 4 -3.73 -9.28 -3.80
C PRO A 4 -3.26 -10.06 -5.03
N SER A 5 -3.12 -9.37 -6.15
CA SER A 5 -2.63 -9.93 -7.42
C SER A 5 -1.97 -8.84 -8.25
N ILE A 6 -0.97 -9.22 -9.06
CA ILE A 6 -0.26 -8.32 -9.97
C ILE A 6 -1.26 -7.62 -10.90
N GLY A 7 -1.07 -6.33 -11.13
CA GLY A 7 -1.90 -5.48 -11.99
C GLY A 7 -3.13 -4.87 -11.30
N ARG A 8 -3.40 -5.20 -10.02
CA ARG A 8 -4.48 -4.55 -9.26
C ARG A 8 -4.10 -3.12 -8.88
N ILE A 9 -5.08 -2.22 -8.96
CA ILE A 9 -4.98 -0.85 -8.45
C ILE A 9 -5.38 -0.85 -6.98
N VAL A 10 -4.55 -0.22 -6.15
CA VAL A 10 -4.72 -0.05 -4.70
C VAL A 10 -4.41 1.38 -4.29
N HIS A 11 -4.73 1.74 -3.04
CA HIS A 11 -4.27 2.97 -2.43
C HIS A 11 -2.99 2.72 -1.64
N TYR A 12 -1.94 3.51 -1.89
CA TYR A 12 -0.76 3.61 -1.06
C TYR A 12 -0.84 4.89 -0.22
N VAL A 13 -0.67 4.80 1.09
CA VAL A 13 -0.67 5.98 1.96
C VAL A 13 0.76 6.51 2.10
N SER A 14 1.01 7.75 1.68
CA SER A 14 2.34 8.36 1.86
C SER A 14 2.67 8.52 3.35
N TYR A 15 3.93 8.39 3.74
CA TYR A 15 4.35 8.67 5.13
C TYR A 15 4.03 10.11 5.57
N GLY A 16 3.96 11.02 4.61
CA GLY A 16 4.08 12.45 4.87
C GLY A 16 5.47 12.81 5.39
N THR A 17 5.67 14.09 5.64
CA THR A 17 6.90 14.60 6.27
C THR A 17 6.62 15.06 7.70
N PRO A 18 7.56 14.91 8.65
CA PRO A 18 7.37 15.37 10.03
C PRO A 18 6.98 16.85 10.16
N GLY A 19 7.44 17.70 9.24
CA GLY A 19 7.10 19.14 9.20
C GLY A 19 5.78 19.48 8.50
N GLY A 20 5.04 18.50 7.98
CA GLY A 20 3.75 18.69 7.32
C GLY A 20 3.79 19.27 5.90
N GLU A 21 4.98 19.55 5.36
CA GLU A 21 5.17 20.04 3.98
C GLU A 21 4.49 19.12 2.96
N TYR A 22 4.63 17.81 3.16
CA TYR A 22 3.90 16.79 2.41
C TYR A 22 2.98 16.02 3.35
N PRO A 23 1.66 16.09 3.16
CA PRO A 23 0.73 15.35 4.01
C PRO A 23 0.78 13.84 3.74
N SER A 24 0.36 13.07 4.75
CA SER A 24 0.04 11.65 4.58
C SER A 24 -1.30 11.55 3.84
N VAL A 25 -1.28 11.10 2.59
CA VAL A 25 -2.45 11.01 1.72
C VAL A 25 -2.39 9.77 0.84
N CYS A 26 -3.56 9.28 0.43
CA CYS A 26 -3.66 8.17 -0.51
C CYS A 26 -3.15 8.57 -1.90
N ARG A 27 -2.38 7.67 -2.50
CA ARG A 27 -1.90 7.71 -3.89
C ARG A 27 -2.36 6.44 -4.59
N ALA A 28 -2.73 6.56 -5.86
CA ALA A 28 -2.99 5.39 -6.67
C ALA A 28 -1.70 4.58 -6.85
N ALA A 29 -1.77 3.27 -6.71
CA ALA A 29 -0.64 2.39 -6.92
C ALA A 29 -1.07 1.11 -7.63
N VAL A 30 -0.15 0.52 -8.40
CA VAL A 30 -0.35 -0.77 -9.07
C VAL A 30 0.52 -1.83 -8.40
N ILE A 31 -0.06 -2.98 -8.07
CA ILE A 31 0.69 -4.15 -7.59
C ILE A 31 1.57 -4.68 -8.73
N THR A 32 2.88 -4.68 -8.52
CA THR A 32 3.90 -5.15 -9.48
C THR A 32 4.45 -6.52 -9.12
N ALA A 33 4.42 -6.89 -7.83
CA ALA A 33 4.74 -8.23 -7.35
C ALA A 33 3.92 -8.54 -6.08
N VAL A 34 3.69 -9.82 -5.82
CA VAL A 34 3.15 -10.32 -4.56
C VAL A 34 4.22 -11.24 -3.97
N ASP A 35 4.75 -10.87 -2.81
CA ASP A 35 5.82 -11.59 -2.15
C ASP A 35 5.21 -12.62 -1.18
N ASP A 36 5.17 -13.89 -1.61
CA ASP A 36 4.68 -15.01 -0.80
C ASP A 36 5.73 -15.50 0.24
N TYR A 37 6.94 -14.94 0.23
CA TYR A 37 8.12 -15.45 0.95
C TYR A 37 8.49 -14.69 2.24
N GLN A 38 7.86 -13.55 2.52
CA GLN A 38 8.06 -12.87 3.79
C GLN A 38 7.02 -13.34 4.79
N GLU A 39 7.44 -13.60 6.03
CA GLU A 39 6.53 -13.81 7.15
C GLU A 39 5.45 -12.73 7.08
N PRO A 40 4.17 -13.11 6.91
CA PRO A 40 3.14 -12.12 6.68
C PRO A 40 3.10 -11.17 7.86
N VAL A 41 3.24 -9.87 7.59
CA VAL A 41 3.04 -8.86 8.62
C VAL A 41 1.58 -8.94 9.04
N LEU A 42 1.36 -8.99 10.37
CA LEU A 42 0.03 -8.88 10.95
C LEU A 42 -0.61 -7.62 10.37
N SER A 43 -1.64 -7.81 9.55
CA SER A 43 -2.57 -6.73 9.24
C SER A 43 -3.32 -6.38 10.52
N ASP A 44 -3.85 -5.16 10.58
CA ASP A 44 -4.57 -4.67 11.76
C ASP A 44 -5.86 -5.46 12.05
N ASP A 45 -6.34 -6.22 11.07
CA ASP A 45 -7.50 -7.11 11.19
C ASP A 45 -7.13 -8.59 11.42
N GLY A 46 -5.85 -8.89 11.68
CA GLY A 46 -5.37 -10.22 12.03
C GLY A 46 -5.33 -11.22 10.85
N ASN A 47 -5.57 -10.76 9.63
CA ASN A 47 -5.51 -11.57 8.43
C ASN A 47 -4.20 -11.34 7.66
N HIS A 48 -3.32 -12.33 7.74
CA HIS A 48 -2.04 -12.35 7.04
C HIS A 48 -2.19 -12.12 5.54
N ILE A 49 -1.78 -10.94 5.07
CA ILE A 49 -1.64 -10.66 3.63
C ILE A 49 -0.14 -10.52 3.35
N GLY A 50 0.36 -11.28 2.38
CA GLY A 50 1.74 -11.16 1.92
C GLY A 50 2.05 -9.73 1.50
N HIS A 51 3.32 -9.34 1.62
CA HIS A 51 3.76 -8.03 1.15
C HIS A 51 3.59 -7.91 -0.36
N VAL A 52 3.41 -6.68 -0.83
CA VAL A 52 3.34 -6.41 -2.27
C VAL A 52 4.42 -5.40 -2.66
N SER A 53 4.88 -5.48 -3.90
CA SER A 53 5.65 -4.39 -4.50
C SER A 53 4.71 -3.49 -5.29
N LEU A 54 4.85 -2.17 -5.17
CA LEU A 54 3.97 -1.16 -5.73
C LEU A 54 4.72 -0.24 -6.69
N ALA A 55 4.08 0.06 -7.82
CA ALA A 55 4.37 1.27 -8.59
C ALA A 55 3.39 2.36 -8.12
N VAL A 56 3.88 3.34 -7.36
CA VAL A 56 3.06 4.43 -6.82
C VAL A 56 3.04 5.60 -7.79
N LEU A 57 1.83 6.04 -8.15
CA LEU A 57 1.58 7.08 -9.14
C LEU A 57 1.29 8.41 -8.43
N ASN A 58 2.03 9.44 -8.80
CA ASN A 58 1.81 10.82 -8.40
C ASN A 58 1.60 11.67 -9.67
N PRO A 59 0.95 12.85 -9.55
CA PRO A 59 0.77 13.74 -10.71
C PRO A 59 2.06 14.11 -11.45
N GLU A 60 3.19 14.15 -10.73
CA GLU A 60 4.49 14.58 -11.24
C GLU A 60 5.47 13.43 -11.52
N GLY A 61 5.07 12.18 -11.25
CA GLY A 61 5.95 11.04 -11.48
C GLY A 61 5.53 9.77 -10.75
N MET A 62 6.40 8.77 -10.77
CA MET A 62 6.17 7.52 -10.08
C MET A 62 7.43 7.05 -9.35
N PHE A 63 7.22 6.28 -8.28
CA PHE A 63 8.30 5.57 -7.60
C PHE A 63 7.90 4.12 -7.32
N PHE A 64 8.89 3.26 -7.11
CA PHE A 64 8.68 1.84 -6.86
C PHE A 64 8.99 1.53 -5.40
N ASN A 65 8.00 1.00 -4.67
CA ASN A 65 8.14 0.58 -3.29
C ASN A 65 8.05 -0.95 -3.22
N ARG A 66 8.95 -1.58 -2.48
CA ARG A 66 9.02 -3.04 -2.35
C ARG A 66 8.60 -3.45 -0.95
N ALA A 67 8.09 -4.67 -0.81
CA ALA A 67 7.72 -5.22 0.49
C ALA A 67 6.75 -4.32 1.29
N VAL A 68 5.71 -3.80 0.65
CA VAL A 68 4.72 -2.91 1.28
C VAL A 68 3.66 -3.73 2.01
N GLY A 69 3.54 -3.52 3.33
CA GLY A 69 2.51 -4.13 4.17
C GLY A 69 1.13 -3.47 3.99
N GLN A 70 0.07 -4.20 4.29
CA GLN A 70 -1.30 -3.70 4.23
C GLN A 70 -1.74 -3.08 5.57
N SER A 71 -2.52 -2.00 5.54
CA SER A 71 -3.28 -1.48 6.68
C SER A 71 -4.65 -1.05 6.18
N GLU A 72 -5.59 -1.99 6.18
CA GLU A 72 -6.94 -1.77 5.64
C GLU A 72 -7.79 -0.84 6.53
N SER A 73 -7.57 -0.85 7.85
CA SER A 73 -8.41 -0.11 8.80
C SER A 73 -7.80 1.23 9.23
N GLU A 74 -6.50 1.24 9.54
CA GLU A 74 -5.82 2.42 10.10
C GLU A 74 -5.21 3.33 9.02
N HIS A 75 -5.07 2.83 7.79
CA HIS A 75 -4.46 3.56 6.66
C HIS A 75 -3.11 4.18 7.05
N ARG A 76 -2.23 3.41 7.72
CA ARG A 76 -0.95 3.93 8.19
C ARG A 76 -0.04 4.39 7.04
N GLY A 77 0.73 5.46 7.27
CA GLY A 77 1.75 5.89 6.31
C GLY A 77 2.74 4.77 5.97
N GLY A 78 3.03 4.60 4.69
CA GLY A 78 3.90 3.54 4.18
C GLY A 78 3.21 2.20 3.92
N THR A 79 1.89 2.12 4.05
CA THR A 79 1.12 0.90 3.82
C THR A 79 0.19 1.04 2.62
N TRP A 80 -0.47 -0.05 2.24
CA TRP A 80 -1.51 -0.04 1.21
C TRP A 80 -2.85 -0.55 1.75
N HIS A 81 -3.93 -0.22 1.06
CA HIS A 81 -5.28 -0.75 1.31
C HIS A 81 -6.08 -0.83 0.01
N TRP A 82 -7.18 -1.57 0.02
CA TRP A 82 -8.09 -1.59 -1.12
C TRP A 82 -8.81 -0.24 -1.27
N PRO A 83 -9.05 0.24 -2.50
CA PRO A 83 -9.83 1.47 -2.70
C PRO A 83 -11.23 1.32 -2.10
N GLU A 84 -11.74 2.41 -1.53
CA GLU A 84 -13.11 2.47 -1.01
C GLU A 84 -14.11 2.22 -2.14
N ARG A 85 -15.20 1.51 -1.83
CA ARG A 85 -16.30 1.36 -2.78
C ARG A 85 -17.04 2.70 -2.87
N VAL A 86 -17.12 3.25 -4.08
CA VAL A 86 -17.98 4.39 -4.44
C VAL A 86 -19.27 3.93 -5.11
#